data_AF-A0A259TZ71-F1
#
_entry.id   AF-A0A259TZ71-F1
#
_cell.length_a   1.000
_cell.length_b   1.000
_cell.length_c   1.000
_cell.angle_alpha   90.00
_cell.angle_beta   90.00
_cell.angle_gamma   90.00
#
_symmetry.space_group_name_H-M   'P 1'
#
loop_
_entity.id
_entity.type
_entity.pdbx_description
1 polymer ?
#
loop_
_entity_poly.entity_id
_entity_poly.type
_entity_poly.pdbx_seq_one_letter_code
_entity_poly.pdbx_strand_id
1 'polypeptide(L)'
;MLILEASPETSDLLAFVDESVRNLQQSGAEPRTILVGPLAYERLREAVAARFGRENQHVEQVQWLSVVIDPGREDRICVLPTVRETADGARLETV
;
A
#
# COMPACT_ATOMS: atom_id res chain seq x y z
N MET A 1 -9.04 -13.89 1.95
CA MET A 1 -8.55 -12.56 1.53
C MET A 1 -7.04 -12.56 1.70
N LEU A 2 -6.28 -12.33 0.64
CA LEU A 2 -4.81 -12.28 0.71
C LEU A 2 -4.40 -10.81 0.58
N ILE A 3 -3.95 -10.21 1.67
CA ILE A 3 -3.29 -8.90 1.63
C ILE A 3 -1.86 -9.16 1.17
N LEU A 4 -1.50 -8.64 -0.01
CA LEU A 4 -0.15 -8.74 -0.52
C LEU A 4 0.72 -7.69 0.18
N GLU A 5 1.75 -8.16 0.87
CA GLU A 5 2.80 -7.34 1.47
C GLU A 5 4.13 -7.65 0.77
N ALA A 6 4.87 -6.61 0.42
CA ALA A 6 6.17 -6.75 -0.24
C ALA A 6 7.11 -5.59 0.14
N SER A 7 8.40 -5.73 -0.21
CA SER A 7 9.38 -4.62 -0.26
C SER A 7 9.85 -4.45 -1.71
N PRO A 8 9.05 -3.82 -2.59
CA PRO A 8 9.43 -3.59 -3.98
C PRO A 8 10.52 -2.51 -4.07
N GLU A 9 11.30 -2.57 -5.15
CA GLU A 9 12.20 -1.50 -5.56
C GLU A 9 11.41 -0.25 -6.00
N THR A 10 12.03 0.92 -5.95
CA THR A 10 11.38 2.21 -6.28
C THR A 10 10.68 2.19 -7.65
N SER A 11 11.28 1.56 -8.66
CA SER A 11 10.72 1.47 -10.02
C SER A 11 9.43 0.65 -10.11
N ASP A 12 9.27 -0.34 -9.22
CA ASP A 12 8.19 -1.33 -9.29
C ASP A 12 7.06 -1.04 -8.30
N LEU A 13 7.28 -0.07 -7.40
CA LEU A 13 6.39 0.21 -6.27
C LEU A 13 4.97 0.62 -6.72
N LEU A 14 4.85 1.47 -7.74
CA LEU A 14 3.53 1.85 -8.27
C LEU A 14 2.86 0.70 -9.04
N ALA A 15 3.64 -0.13 -9.73
CA ALA A 15 3.10 -1.32 -10.40
C ALA A 15 2.57 -2.34 -9.37
N PHE A 16 3.27 -2.51 -8.25
CA PHE A 16 2.81 -3.32 -7.12
C PHE A 16 1.50 -2.80 -6.52
N VAL A 17 1.35 -1.48 -6.35
CA VAL A 17 0.10 -0.87 -5.88
C VAL A 17 -1.04 -1.16 -6.87
N ASP A 18 -0.82 -0.95 -8.17
CA ASP A 18 -1.82 -1.22 -9.21
C ASP A 18 -2.23 -2.71 -9.24
N GLU A 19 -1.27 -3.62 -9.09
CA GLU A 19 -1.52 -5.06 -9.01
C GLU A 19 -2.33 -5.42 -7.75
N SER A 20 -1.95 -4.89 -6.60
CA SER A 20 -2.65 -5.12 -5.33
C SER A 20 -4.10 -4.63 -5.38
N VAL A 21 -4.34 -3.47 -6.00
CA VAL A 21 -5.69 -2.94 -6.26
C VAL A 21 -6.50 -3.89 -7.14
N ARG A 22 -5.92 -4.36 -8.26
CA ARG A 22 -6.59 -5.32 -9.15
C ARG A 22 -6.94 -6.61 -8.42
N ASN A 23 -6.02 -7.14 -7.63
CA ASN A 23 -6.23 -8.39 -6.90
C ASN A 23 -7.34 -8.26 -5.85
N LEU A 24 -7.39 -7.15 -5.12
CA LEU A 24 -8.47 -6.88 -4.16
C LEU A 24 -9.83 -6.77 -4.86
N GLN A 25 -9.91 -6.00 -5.96
CA GLN A 25 -11.14 -5.85 -6.74
C GLN A 25 -11.63 -7.18 -7.33
N GLN A 26 -10.72 -8.01 -7.86
CA GLN A 26 -11.05 -9.35 -8.37
C GLN A 26 -11.55 -10.29 -7.27
N SER A 27 -11.12 -10.07 -6.02
CA SER A 27 -11.63 -10.81 -4.85
C SER A 27 -12.95 -10.25 -4.29
N GLY A 28 -13.50 -9.19 -4.90
CA GLY A 28 -14.73 -8.53 -4.46
C GLY A 28 -14.53 -7.47 -3.37
N ALA A 29 -13.29 -7.18 -2.97
CA ALA A 29 -12.96 -6.23 -1.91
C ALA A 29 -12.67 -4.82 -2.45
N GLU A 30 -13.03 -3.80 -1.68
CA GLU A 30 -12.80 -2.40 -2.08
C GLU A 30 -11.47 -1.87 -1.49
N PRO A 31 -10.42 -1.65 -2.31
CA PRO A 31 -9.14 -1.13 -1.83
C PRO A 31 -9.28 0.33 -1.36
N ARG A 32 -8.72 0.63 -0.18
CA ARG A 32 -8.92 1.92 0.49
C ARG A 32 -7.63 2.58 0.98
N THR A 33 -6.71 1.78 1.51
CA THR A 33 -5.56 2.29 2.26
C THR A 33 -4.28 1.61 1.81
N ILE A 34 -3.22 2.36 1.65
CA ILE A 34 -1.85 1.86 1.53
C ILE A 34 -1.22 1.98 2.92
N LEU A 35 -0.85 0.84 3.53
CA LEU A 35 0.06 0.87 4.67
C LEU A 35 1.49 0.76 4.14
N VAL A 36 2.36 1.61 4.65
CA VAL A 36 3.73 1.71 4.16
C VAL A 36 4.69 1.94 5.32
N GLY A 37 5.78 1.19 5.36
CA GLY A 37 6.85 1.41 6.31
C GLY A 37 7.64 2.69 6.00
N PRO A 38 8.37 3.26 6.97
CA PRO A 38 9.09 4.52 6.77
C PRO A 38 10.07 4.52 5.59
N LEU A 39 10.78 3.40 5.35
CA LEU A 39 11.74 3.30 4.23
C LEU A 39 11.02 3.14 2.88
N ALA A 40 9.95 2.35 2.86
CA ALA A 40 9.10 2.22 1.67
C ALA A 40 8.38 3.53 1.33
N TYR A 41 8.09 4.37 2.33
CA TYR A 41 7.44 5.67 2.12
C TYR A 41 8.36 6.62 1.34
N GLU A 42 9.64 6.67 1.69
CA GLU A 42 10.61 7.48 0.94
C GLU A 42 10.71 7.02 -0.53
N ARG A 43 10.78 5.70 -0.77
CA ARG A 43 10.75 5.14 -2.13
C ARG A 43 9.44 5.45 -2.86
N LEU A 44 8.30 5.37 -2.16
CA LEU A 44 6.99 5.70 -2.73
C LEU A 44 6.95 7.17 -3.16
N ARG A 45 7.48 8.09 -2.34
CA ARG A 45 7.54 9.51 -2.69
C ARG A 45 8.41 9.75 -3.93
N GLU A 46 9.56 9.09 -4.03
CA GLU A 46 10.42 9.15 -5.22
C GLU A 46 9.70 8.63 -6.47
N ALA A 47 9.02 7.48 -6.38
CA ALA A 47 8.29 6.89 -7.49
C ALA A 47 7.14 7.79 -7.97
N VAL A 48 6.40 8.40 -7.03
CA VAL A 48 5.33 9.37 -7.33
C VAL A 48 5.89 10.63 -7.98
N ALA A 49 6.96 11.20 -7.42
CA ALA A 49 7.63 12.37 -8.00
C ALA A 49 8.09 12.11 -9.43
N ALA A 50 8.74 10.96 -9.67
CA ALA A 50 9.20 10.54 -11.00
C ALA A 50 8.04 10.36 -11.99
N ARG A 51 6.92 9.76 -11.57
CA ARG A 51 5.76 9.52 -12.45
C ARG A 51 5.02 10.80 -12.84
N PHE A 52 4.88 11.75 -11.93
CA PHE A 52 4.06 12.95 -12.15
C PHE A 52 4.87 14.22 -12.43
N GLY A 53 6.21 14.13 -12.47
CA GLY A 53 7.09 15.27 -12.72
C GLY A 53 6.95 16.37 -11.65
N ARG A 54 6.64 15.99 -10.40
CA ARG A 54 6.45 16.91 -9.27
C ARG A 54 7.65 16.87 -8.34
N GLU A 55 7.86 17.96 -7.60
CA GLU A 55 8.78 17.94 -6.46
C GLU A 55 8.37 16.86 -5.44
N ASN A 56 9.36 16.31 -4.75
CA ASN A 56 9.23 15.24 -3.77
C ASN A 56 8.49 15.75 -2.50
N GLN A 57 7.18 15.94 -2.63
CA GLN A 57 6.28 16.40 -1.56
C GLN A 57 5.76 15.23 -0.72
N HIS A 58 5.17 15.56 0.43
CA HIS A 58 4.46 14.58 1.26
C HIS A 58 3.33 13.94 0.44
N VAL A 59 3.37 12.61 0.34
CA VAL A 59 2.34 11.82 -0.33
C VAL A 59 1.35 11.35 0.73
N GLU A 60 0.19 11.99 0.79
CA GLU A 60 -0.93 11.57 1.65
C GLU A 60 -1.88 10.63 0.91
N GLN A 61 -1.86 10.67 -0.42
CA GLN A 61 -2.74 9.89 -1.28
C GLN A 61 -2.04 9.46 -2.57
N VAL A 62 -2.35 8.24 -3.01
CA VAL A 62 -1.98 7.73 -4.33
C VAL A 62 -3.28 7.29 -5.01
N GLN A 63 -3.63 7.92 -6.12
CA GLN A 63 -4.95 7.77 -6.76
C GLN A 63 -6.06 8.18 -5.77
N TRP A 64 -6.95 7.26 -5.39
CA TRP A 64 -7.97 7.46 -4.35
C TRP A 64 -7.62 6.79 -3.02
N LEU A 65 -6.45 6.15 -2.92
CA LEU A 65 -6.02 5.41 -1.74
C LEU A 65 -5.32 6.36 -0.76
N SER A 66 -5.68 6.28 0.52
CA SER A 66 -4.98 7.00 1.58
C SER A 66 -3.66 6.30 1.92
N VAL A 67 -2.58 7.07 2.10
CA VAL A 67 -1.27 6.54 2.52
C VAL A 67 -1.12 6.71 4.02
N VAL A 68 -0.87 5.62 4.73
CA VAL A 68 -0.65 5.60 6.18
C VAL A 68 0.71 4.99 6.46
N ILE A 69 1.57 5.76 7.14
CA ILE A 69 2.88 5.29 7.56
C ILE A 69 2.70 4.38 8.78
N ASP A 70 3.14 3.14 8.67
CA ASP A 70 3.18 2.16 9.76
C ASP A 70 4.63 1.97 10.23
N PRO A 71 5.03 2.51 11.39
CA PRO A 71 6.41 2.43 11.87
C PRO A 71 6.93 1.00 12.06
N GLY A 72 6.04 0.02 12.26
CA GLY A 72 6.41 -1.38 12.48
C GLY A 72 6.74 -2.15 11.20
N ARG A 73 6.55 -1.55 10.01
CA ARG A 73 6.70 -2.23 8.71
C ARG A 73 8.01 -1.95 7.98
N GLU A 74 8.88 -1.09 8.51
CA GLU A 74 10.21 -0.80 7.94
C GLU A 74 10.21 -0.47 6.43
N ASP A 75 10.57 -1.42 5.57
CA ASP A 75 10.67 -1.30 4.11
C ASP A 75 9.50 -1.92 3.34
N ARG A 76 8.43 -2.30 4.04
CA ARG A 76 7.29 -3.00 3.47
C ARG A 76 6.13 -2.08 3.11
N ILE A 77 5.34 -2.52 2.14
CA ILE A 77 4.13 -1.86 1.67
C ILE A 77 3.03 -2.91 1.42
N CYS A 78 1.78 -2.57 1.74
CA CYS A 78 0.61 -3.35 1.38
C CYS A 78 -0.62 -2.47 1.11
N VAL A 79 -1.54 -2.95 0.27
CA VAL A 79 -2.84 -2.30 0.06
C VAL A 79 -3.90 -3.06 0.84
N LEU A 80 -4.67 -2.32 1.64
CA LEU A 80 -5.75 -2.85 2.47
C LEU A 80 -7.13 -2.47 1.90
N PRO A 81 -8.11 -3.39 2.00
CA PRO A 81 -9.49 -3.06 1.70
C PRO A 81 -10.15 -2.26 2.83
N THR A 82 -11.38 -1.83 2.60
CA THR A 82 -12.20 -1.12 3.59
C THR A 82 -12.45 -1.99 4.83
N VAL A 83 -12.39 -1.40 6.03
CA VAL A 83 -12.38 -2.07 7.35
C VAL A 83 -13.53 -3.06 7.58
N ARG A 84 -14.68 -2.91 6.89
CA ARG A 84 -15.79 -3.88 6.98
C ARG A 84 -15.43 -5.28 6.48
N GLU A 85 -14.42 -5.41 5.62
CA GLU A 85 -14.01 -6.68 5.01
C GLU A 85 -12.76 -7.28 5.67
N THR A 86 -12.03 -6.50 6.47
CA THR A 86 -10.79 -6.95 7.13
C THR A 86 -11.04 -7.75 8.41
N ALA A 87 -12.23 -7.63 9.00
CA ALA A 87 -12.63 -8.34 10.21
C ALA A 87 -12.95 -9.84 9.96
N ASP A 88 -13.45 -10.20 8.78
CA ASP A 88 -13.84 -11.58 8.47
C ASP A 88 -12.65 -12.50 8.12
N GLY A 89 -11.45 -11.93 7.90
CA GLY A 89 -10.24 -12.67 7.51
C GLY A 89 -9.08 -12.62 8.51
N ALA A 90 -9.14 -11.77 9.53
CA ALA A 90 -8.07 -11.62 10.50
C ALA A 90 -8.18 -12.70 11.59
N ARG A 91 -7.38 -13.77 11.49
CA ARG A 91 -7.13 -14.65 12.64
C ARG A 91 -5.99 -14.08 13.48
N LEU A 92 -6.28 -13.81 14.74
CA LEU A 92 -5.26 -13.63 15.77
C LEU A 92 -4.60 -15.00 16.01
N GLU A 93 -3.41 -15.22 15.46
CA GLU A 93 -2.53 -16.28 15.97
C GLU A 93 -1.93 -15.77 17.28
N THR A 94 -2.36 -16.38 18.38
CA THR A 94 -1.80 -16.12 19.71
C THR A 94 -0.56 -17.01 19.83
N VAL A 95 0.61 -16.38 20.07
CA VAL A 95 1.87 -17.08 20.36
C VAL A 95 1.85 -17.62 21.78
#